data_AF-A0A355Q2M5-F1
#
_entry.id   AF-A0A355Q2M5-F1
#
_cell.length_a   1.000
_cell.length_b   1.000
_cell.length_c   1.000
_cell.angle_alpha   90.00
_cell.angle_beta   90.00
_cell.angle_gamma   90.00
#
_symmetry.space_group_name_H-M   'P 1'
#
loop_
_entity.id
_entity.type
_entity.pdbx_description
1 polymer ?
#
loop_
_entity_poly.entity_id
_entity_poly.type
_entity_poly.pdbx_seq_one_letter_code
_entity_poly.pdbx_strand_id
1 'polypeptide(L)' 'MERRKFGRTGHQSSAVLFGGAALGPVDQSTADKVLDLLLEYGVNHIDTAASYGDSELRIGPW' A
#
# COMPACT_ATOMS: atom_id res chain seq x y z
N MET A 1 -0.50 7.55 14.06
CA MET A 1 -1.16 7.96 12.81
C MET A 1 -2.67 8.10 13.04
N GLU A 2 -3.32 9.13 12.50
CA GLU A 2 -4.79 9.26 12.54
C GLU A 2 -5.45 8.18 11.67
N ARG A 3 -6.60 7.63 12.10
CA ARG A 3 -7.41 6.66 11.34
C ARG A 3 -8.87 7.09 11.23
N ARG A 4 -9.52 6.71 10.13
CA ARG A 4 -10.92 7.00 9.81
C ARG A 4 -11.61 5.73 9.27
N LYS A 5 -12.93 5.66 9.41
CA LYS A 5 -13.74 4.58 8.83
C LYS A 5 -13.68 4.63 7.31
N PHE A 6 -13.33 3.50 6.67
CA PHE A 6 -13.39 3.39 5.22
C PHE A 6 -14.81 3.04 4.76
N GLY A 7 -15.64 4.07 4.60
CA GLY A 7 -17.04 3.92 4.22
C GLY A 7 -17.80 3.01 5.20
N ARG A 8 -18.47 1.98 4.65
CA ARG A 8 -19.25 0.98 5.42
C ARG A 8 -18.54 -0.38 5.55
N THR A 9 -17.24 -0.46 5.24
CA THR A 9 -16.50 -1.73 5.24
C THR A 9 -16.15 -2.25 6.63
N GLY A 10 -16.30 -1.41 7.67
CA GLY A 10 -15.85 -1.72 9.03
C GLY A 10 -14.34 -1.56 9.24
N HIS A 11 -13.55 -1.35 8.17
CA HIS A 11 -12.11 -1.16 8.25
C HIS A 11 -11.74 0.26 8.70
N GLN A 12 -10.72 0.37 9.56
CA GLN A 12 -10.13 1.64 10.01
C GLN A 12 -8.87 1.94 9.20
N SER A 13 -9.00 2.79 8.18
CA SER A 13 -7.86 3.20 7.37
C SER A 13 -7.13 4.36 8.01
N SER A 14 -5.82 4.36 7.90
CA SER A 14 -4.97 5.55 8.06
C SER A 14 -5.51 6.71 7.23
N ALA A 15 -5.39 7.93 7.77
CA ALA A 15 -5.87 9.13 7.08
C ALA A 15 -5.09 9.41 5.77
N VAL A 16 -3.89 8.85 5.64
CA VAL A 16 -3.07 8.81 4.43
C VAL A 16 -3.00 7.37 3.94
N LEU A 17 -3.16 7.17 2.63
CA LEU A 17 -2.99 5.90 1.95
C LEU A 17 -1.82 5.98 0.96
N PHE A 18 -1.32 4.83 0.52
CA PHE A 18 -0.23 4.75 -0.44
C PHE A 18 -0.71 4.26 -1.81
N GLY A 19 -0.36 5.01 -2.85
CA GLY A 19 -0.63 4.64 -4.25
C GLY A 19 0.32 3.59 -4.79
N GLY A 20 -0.17 2.36 -4.93
CA GLY A 20 0.59 1.19 -5.34
C GLY A 20 1.14 1.27 -6.77
N ALA A 21 0.63 2.16 -7.62
CA ALA A 21 1.22 2.46 -8.92
C ALA A 21 2.71 2.81 -8.85
N ALA A 22 3.16 3.41 -7.74
CA ALA A 22 4.57 3.71 -7.50
C ALA A 22 5.45 2.45 -7.37
N LEU A 23 4.86 1.28 -7.06
CA LEU A 23 5.57 0.00 -6.96
C LEU A 23 5.67 -0.72 -8.31
N GLY A 24 4.82 -0.38 -9.28
CA GLY A 24 4.81 -1.01 -10.59
C GLY A 24 6.16 -1.06 -11.32
N PRO A 25 6.97 0.02 -11.32
CA PRO A 25 8.23 0.04 -12.06
C PRO A 25 9.47 -0.41 -11.27
N VAL A 26 9.35 -0.69 -9.96
CA VAL A 26 10.52 -1.02 -9.11
C VAL A 26 10.72 -2.52 -8.97
N ASP A 27 11.90 -2.95 -8.50
CA ASP A 27 12.16 -4.34 -8.16
C ASP A 27 11.52 -4.74 -6.81
N GLN A 28 11.46 -6.05 -6.54
CA GLN A 28 10.88 -6.58 -5.29
C GLN A 28 11.57 -6.02 -4.06
N SER A 29 12.91 -5.95 -4.06
CA SER A 29 13.69 -5.49 -2.90
C SER A 29 13.40 -4.03 -2.52
N THR A 30 13.08 -3.21 -3.52
CA THR A 30 12.70 -1.81 -3.34
C THR A 30 11.26 -1.72 -2.85
N ALA A 31 10.36 -2.52 -3.41
CA ALA A 31 8.98 -2.59 -2.97
C ALA A 31 8.89 -3.01 -1.50
N ASP A 32 9.61 -4.07 -1.08
CA ASP A 32 9.63 -4.55 0.30
C ASP A 32 10.05 -3.44 1.28
N LYS A 33 11.12 -2.71 0.96
CA LYS A 33 11.59 -1.57 1.80
C LYS A 33 10.55 -0.45 1.89
N VAL A 34 9.82 -0.18 0.82
CA VAL A 34 8.75 0.81 0.83
C VAL A 34 7.60 0.32 1.72
N LEU A 35 7.18 -0.94 1.58
CA LEU A 35 6.10 -1.53 2.37
C LEU A 35 6.46 -1.59 3.87
N ASP A 36 7.71 -1.95 4.20
CA ASP A 36 8.23 -1.90 5.57
C ASP A 36 8.18 -0.48 6.15
N LEU A 37 8.59 0.53 5.37
CA LEU A 37 8.53 1.93 5.79
C LEU A 37 7.07 2.38 6.00
N LEU A 38 6.16 2.01 5.11
CA LEU A 38 4.74 2.31 5.26
C LEU A 38 4.19 1.70 6.56
N LEU A 39 4.54 0.45 6.84
CA LEU A 39 4.14 -0.26 8.05
C LEU A 39 4.73 0.41 9.31
N GLU A 40 6.01 0.80 9.29
CA GLU A 40 6.69 1.50 10.39
C GLU A 40 5.94 2.78 10.80
N TYR A 41 5.48 3.56 9.82
CA TYR A 41 4.72 4.79 10.06
C TYR A 41 3.22 4.56 10.27
N GLY A 42 2.76 3.32 10.20
CA GLY A 42 1.38 2.91 10.48
C GLY A 42 0.39 3.14 9.33
N VAL A 43 0.88 3.33 8.11
CA VAL A 43 0.07 3.33 6.89
C VAL A 43 -0.44 1.91 6.66
N ASN A 44 -1.75 1.75 6.52
CA ASN A 44 -2.40 0.44 6.45
C ASN A 44 -3.41 0.31 5.30
N HIS A 45 -3.39 1.28 4.38
CA HIS A 45 -4.24 1.28 3.20
C HIS A 45 -3.34 1.53 1.99
N ILE A 46 -3.32 0.56 1.08
CA ILE A 46 -2.62 0.61 -0.19
C ILE A 46 -3.67 0.50 -1.29
N ASP A 47 -3.67 1.41 -2.25
CA ASP A 47 -4.47 1.27 -3.46
C ASP A 47 -3.64 0.60 -4.56
N THR A 48 -4.26 -0.30 -5.32
CA THR A 48 -3.61 -0.96 -6.46
C THR A 48 -4.66 -1.30 -7.53
N ALA A 49 -4.19 -1.66 -8.72
CA ALA A 49 -5.04 -2.08 -9.83
C ALA A 49 -4.22 -2.89 -10.85
N ALA A 50 -4.88 -3.76 -11.61
CA ALA A 50 -4.26 -4.52 -12.70
C ALA A 50 -3.56 -3.65 -13.77
N SER A 51 -3.95 -2.37 -13.91
CA SER A 51 -3.31 -1.42 -14.84
C SER A 51 -2.05 -0.76 -14.29
N TYR A 52 -1.70 -0.98 -13.02
CA TYR A 52 -0.58 -0.32 -12.33
C TYR A 52 0.73 -1.11 -12.46
N GLY A 53 1.02 -1.62 -13.66
CA GLY A 53 2.19 -2.46 -13.92
C GLY A 53 2.27 -3.67 -12.98
N ASP A 54 3.46 -3.97 -12.47
CA ASP A 54 3.70 -5.10 -11.56
C ASP A 54 3.25 -4.84 -10.11
N SER A 55 2.55 -3.75 -9.80
CA SER A 55 2.24 -3.35 -8.41
C SER A 55 1.57 -4.45 -7.57
N GLU A 56 0.56 -5.15 -8.10
CA GLU A 56 -0.07 -6.28 -7.41
C GLU A 56 0.91 -7.44 -7.15
N LEU A 57 1.82 -7.69 -8.11
CA LEU A 57 2.87 -8.71 -7.99
C LEU A 57 3.97 -8.31 -7.00
N ARG A 58 4.19 -7.01 -6.78
CA ARG A 58 5.12 -6.50 -5.77
C ARG A 58 4.54 -6.55 -4.37
N ILE A 59 3.25 -6.25 -4.23
CA ILE A 59 2.56 -6.25 -2.92
C ILE A 59 2.30 -7.69 -2.44
N GLY A 60 1.87 -8.60 -3.32
CA GLY A 60 1.41 -9.93 -2.92
C GLY A 60 2.39 -10.81 -2.14
N PRO A 61 3.71 -10.81 -2.42
CA PRO A 61 4.70 -11.62 -1.70
C PRO A 61 5.17 -11.08 -0.35
N TRP A 62 4.87 -9.80 -0.03
CA TRP A 62 5.22 -9.16 1.24
C TRP A 62 4.20 -9.52 2.33
#